data_AF-K9TQK4-F1
#
_entry.id   AF-K9TQK4-F1
#
_cell.length_a   1.000
_cell.length_b   1.000
_cell.length_c   1.000
_cell.angle_alpha   90.00
_cell.angle_beta   90.00
_cell.angle_gamma   90.00
#
_symmetry.space_group_name_H-M   'P 1'
#
loop_
_entity.id
_entity.type
_entity.pdbx_description
1 polymer ?
#
loop_
_entity_poly.entity_id
_entity_poly.type
_entity_poly.pdbx_seq_one_letter_code
_entity_poly.pdbx_strand_id
1 'polypeptide(L)'
;MTQYKHEDRNHNREAQGLHPLDAIASDCPDRPTVKGETGNPSRALIKYAHSAQILTQLNSGQLFVVDSRRRCGLIVYKRFHAEFVGPGAAVGGIFDIECQQTIPVGDLVLLYPESYEERQKAFAIRRHWIRLMEQLTEQPVSLHRTQMLLTQFQHYFDRETVIRLPDEAIARLVGVLPQTVRTIRRLEQKSPVTVAVG
;
A
#
# COMPACT_ATOMS: atom_id res chain seq x y z
N MET A 1 2.76 32.72 45.73
CA MET A 1 4.13 32.19 45.74
C MET A 1 4.02 30.68 45.63
N THR A 2 4.05 30.18 44.41
CA THR A 2 3.60 28.83 44.06
C THR A 2 4.84 27.98 43.78
N GLN A 3 5.07 26.93 44.57
CA GLN A 3 6.06 25.90 44.25
C GLN A 3 5.31 24.66 43.77
N TYR A 4 5.28 24.45 42.45
CA TYR A 4 4.89 23.18 41.85
C TYR A 4 6.16 22.36 41.66
N LYS A 5 6.22 21.20 42.34
CA LYS A 5 7.26 20.19 42.15
C LYS A 5 7.15 19.60 40.74
N HIS A 6 8.27 19.65 40.02
CA HIS A 6 8.51 18.87 38.82
C HIS A 6 8.65 17.40 39.21
N GLU A 7 7.73 16.55 38.76
CA GLU A 7 7.95 15.11 38.66
C GLU A 7 8.02 14.75 37.18
N ASP A 8 9.25 14.48 36.74
CA ASP A 8 9.56 13.96 35.42
C ASP A 8 8.96 12.56 35.27
N ARG A 9 7.84 12.44 34.54
CA ARG A 9 7.36 11.16 34.03
C ARG A 9 7.81 10.98 32.60
N ASN A 10 9.01 10.41 32.50
CA ASN A 10 9.55 9.72 31.33
C ASN A 10 8.52 8.71 30.80
N HIS A 11 7.76 9.07 29.77
CA HIS A 11 6.93 8.15 28.97
C HIS A 11 7.60 7.90 27.62
N ASN A 12 8.82 7.35 27.67
CA ASN A 12 9.35 6.60 26.55
C ASN A 12 8.84 5.15 26.68
N ARG A 13 7.58 4.93 26.28
CA ARG A 13 7.09 3.58 25.97
C ARG A 13 7.01 3.49 24.46
N GLU A 14 7.99 2.79 23.91
CA GLU A 14 8.07 2.34 22.53
C GLU A 14 6.72 1.75 22.09
N ALA A 15 5.96 2.53 21.33
CA ALA A 15 4.85 2.01 20.55
C ALA A 15 5.41 1.38 19.28
N GLN A 16 6.15 0.27 19.43
CA GLN A 16 6.34 -0.70 18.34
C GLN A 16 5.06 -1.54 18.22
N GLY A 17 3.94 -0.87 17.92
CA GLY A 17 2.72 -1.52 17.47
C GLY A 17 2.88 -1.90 16.00
N LEU A 18 2.47 -3.13 15.65
CA LEU A 18 2.49 -3.61 14.27
C LEU A 18 1.79 -2.59 13.36
N HIS A 19 2.52 -2.07 12.36
CA HIS A 19 2.02 -1.03 11.48
C HIS A 19 0.79 -1.55 10.71
N PRO A 20 -0.27 -0.74 10.48
CA PRO A 20 -1.51 -1.24 9.88
C PRO A 20 -1.30 -2.02 8.57
N LEU A 21 -0.43 -1.53 7.67
CA LEU A 21 -0.03 -2.26 6.45
C LEU A 21 0.67 -3.60 6.72
N ASP A 22 1.51 -3.64 7.75
CA ASP A 22 2.24 -4.84 8.13
C ASP A 22 1.32 -5.85 8.81
N ALA A 23 0.28 -5.39 9.52
CA ALA A 23 -0.76 -6.24 10.08
C ALA A 23 -1.56 -6.96 8.98
N ILE A 24 -2.01 -6.23 7.94
CA ILE A 24 -2.68 -6.82 6.76
C ILE A 24 -1.76 -7.80 6.02
N ALA A 25 -0.50 -7.41 5.81
CA ALA A 25 0.50 -8.25 5.17
C ALA A 25 0.86 -9.48 6.03
N SER A 26 0.75 -9.40 7.36
CA SER A 26 1.01 -10.50 8.29
C SER A 26 -0.17 -11.44 8.51
N ASP A 27 -1.40 -10.95 8.32
CA ASP A 27 -2.65 -11.73 8.33
C ASP A 27 -2.87 -12.44 6.97
N CYS A 28 -1.93 -12.27 6.02
CA CYS A 28 -1.77 -13.19 4.90
C CYS A 28 -1.22 -14.52 5.44
N PRO A 29 -1.93 -15.66 5.29
CA PRO A 29 -1.56 -16.94 5.89
C PRO A 29 -0.21 -17.55 5.50
N ASP A 30 0.59 -16.91 4.64
CA ASP A 30 1.88 -17.43 4.17
C ASP A 30 3.03 -16.50 4.57
N ARG A 31 3.25 -16.32 5.87
CA ARG A 31 4.60 -15.99 6.35
C ARG A 31 5.39 -17.29 6.29
N PRO A 32 6.57 -17.36 5.65
CA PRO A 32 7.37 -18.58 5.65
C PRO A 32 7.85 -18.84 7.08
N THR A 33 7.08 -19.63 7.81
CA THR A 33 7.62 -20.44 8.91
C THR A 33 8.65 -21.33 8.24
N VAL A 34 9.89 -21.31 8.72
CA VAL A 34 10.96 -22.15 8.20
C VAL A 34 10.64 -23.62 8.52
N LYS A 35 9.71 -24.20 7.77
CA LYS A 35 9.43 -25.62 7.58
C LYS A 35 8.81 -25.72 6.18
N GLY A 36 9.52 -26.43 5.30
CA GLY A 36 9.26 -26.43 3.87
C GLY A 36 7.84 -26.83 3.51
N GLU A 37 7.06 -25.86 3.06
CA GLU A 37 5.92 -26.09 2.18
C GLU A 37 6.38 -25.77 0.76
N THR A 38 6.45 -26.83 -0.05
CA THR A 38 6.76 -26.76 -1.47
C THR A 38 5.59 -26.07 -2.18
N GLY A 39 5.64 -24.75 -2.27
CA GLY A 39 4.77 -23.99 -3.16
C GLY A 39 4.91 -24.54 -4.58
N ASN A 40 3.79 -24.93 -5.19
CA ASN A 40 3.75 -25.50 -6.54
C ASN A 40 4.46 -24.53 -7.51
N PRO A 41 5.60 -24.91 -8.13
CA PRO A 41 6.38 -24.02 -8.98
C PRO A 41 5.70 -23.71 -10.32
N SER A 42 4.55 -24.32 -10.61
CA SER A 42 3.82 -24.18 -11.88
C SER A 42 2.76 -23.07 -11.89
N ARG A 43 2.60 -22.28 -10.82
CA ARG A 43 1.67 -21.15 -10.83
C ARG A 43 2.08 -20.17 -11.91
N ALA A 44 1.18 -19.87 -12.86
CA ALA A 44 1.44 -18.94 -13.95
C ALA A 44 1.74 -17.53 -13.39
N LEU A 45 3.01 -17.28 -13.14
CA LEU A 45 3.56 -16.02 -12.67
C LEU A 45 3.58 -15.06 -13.84
N ILE A 46 2.75 -14.02 -13.79
CA ILE A 46 2.81 -12.98 -14.80
C ILE A 46 3.52 -11.78 -14.20
N LYS A 47 4.78 -11.61 -14.62
CA LYS A 47 5.53 -10.40 -14.38
C LYS A 47 5.10 -9.36 -15.40
N TYR A 48 4.54 -8.26 -14.93
CA TYR A 48 4.20 -7.14 -15.79
C TYR A 48 5.29 -6.08 -15.72
N ALA A 49 5.99 -5.92 -16.84
CA ALA A 49 6.93 -4.81 -17.01
C ALA A 49 6.21 -3.51 -17.46
N HIS A 50 4.98 -3.61 -18.01
CA HIS A 50 4.29 -2.48 -18.65
C HIS A 50 2.83 -2.36 -18.17
N SER A 51 2.46 -1.16 -17.70
CA SER A 51 1.11 -0.84 -17.21
C SER A 51 0.00 -1.02 -18.26
N ALA A 52 0.29 -0.75 -19.53
CA ALA A 52 -0.67 -0.91 -20.63
C ALA A 52 -1.17 -2.36 -20.79
N GLN A 53 -0.29 -3.35 -20.60
CA GLN A 53 -0.66 -4.77 -20.70
C GLN A 53 -1.62 -5.17 -19.57
N ILE A 54 -1.33 -4.71 -18.35
CA ILE A 54 -2.21 -4.93 -17.19
C ILE A 54 -3.58 -4.32 -17.50
N LEU A 55 -3.62 -3.06 -17.95
CA LEU A 55 -4.85 -2.34 -18.24
C LEU A 55 -5.74 -3.10 -19.25
N THR A 56 -5.17 -3.59 -20.35
CA THR A 56 -5.92 -4.36 -21.36
C THR A 56 -6.56 -5.61 -20.76
N GLN A 57 -5.85 -6.32 -19.88
CA GLN A 57 -6.39 -7.55 -19.29
C GLN A 57 -7.46 -7.27 -18.23
N LEU A 58 -7.27 -6.24 -17.39
CA LEU A 58 -8.30 -5.83 -16.44
C LEU A 58 -9.60 -5.44 -17.19
N ASN A 59 -9.46 -4.69 -18.29
CA ASN A 59 -10.59 -4.27 -19.11
C ASN A 59 -11.23 -5.43 -19.90
N SER A 60 -10.52 -6.54 -20.11
CA SER A 60 -11.10 -7.78 -20.63
C SER A 60 -11.85 -8.62 -19.57
N GLY A 61 -11.85 -8.17 -18.31
CA GLY A 61 -12.49 -8.87 -17.20
C GLY A 61 -11.68 -10.02 -16.60
N GLN A 62 -10.38 -10.13 -16.93
CA GLN A 62 -9.53 -11.14 -16.29
C GLN A 62 -9.35 -10.84 -14.80
N LEU A 63 -9.27 -11.89 -13.99
CA LEU A 63 -9.08 -11.79 -12.54
C LEU A 63 -7.70 -12.31 -12.16
N PHE A 64 -6.99 -11.53 -11.34
CA PHE A 64 -5.69 -11.84 -10.81
C PHE A 64 -5.65 -11.65 -9.29
N VAL A 65 -4.54 -12.08 -8.69
CA VAL A 65 -4.17 -11.85 -7.30
C VAL A 65 -2.76 -11.26 -7.29
N VAL A 66 -2.54 -10.20 -6.51
CA VAL A 66 -1.19 -9.65 -6.28
C VAL A 66 -0.40 -10.64 -5.42
N ASP A 67 0.84 -10.97 -5.82
CA ASP A 67 1.69 -11.91 -5.09
C ASP A 67 1.90 -11.44 -3.63
N SER A 68 1.41 -12.23 -2.67
CA SER A 68 1.47 -11.91 -1.23
C SER A 68 2.89 -11.94 -0.66
N ARG A 69 3.81 -12.61 -1.36
CA ARG A 69 5.19 -12.85 -0.90
C ARG A 69 6.13 -11.67 -1.16
N ARG A 70 5.66 -10.63 -1.85
CA ARG A 70 6.47 -9.49 -2.27
C ARG A 70 5.90 -8.19 -1.71
N ARG A 71 6.80 -7.24 -1.44
CA ARG A 71 6.44 -5.84 -1.15
C ARG A 71 6.05 -5.15 -2.45
N CYS A 72 4.86 -5.49 -2.95
CA CYS A 72 4.35 -5.01 -4.23
C CYS A 72 2.87 -4.66 -4.15
N GLY A 73 2.38 -3.96 -5.15
CA GLY A 73 0.97 -3.63 -5.27
C GLY A 73 0.65 -2.97 -6.61
N LEU A 74 -0.63 -2.71 -6.83
CA LEU A 74 -1.12 -2.06 -8.03
C LEU A 74 -2.05 -0.92 -7.64
N ILE A 75 -1.75 0.29 -8.10
CA ILE A 75 -2.71 1.39 -8.02
C ILE A 75 -3.61 1.32 -9.25
N VAL A 76 -4.92 1.21 -9.02
CA VAL A 76 -5.94 1.13 -10.05
C VAL A 76 -6.71 2.45 -10.09
N TYR A 77 -6.70 3.13 -11.25
CA TYR A 77 -7.45 4.36 -11.44
C TYR A 77 -8.88 4.02 -11.84
N LYS A 78 -9.82 4.43 -11.01
CA LYS A 78 -11.25 4.41 -11.30
C LYS A 78 -11.68 5.82 -11.71
N ARG A 79 -12.93 5.95 -12.16
CA ARG A 79 -13.48 7.19 -12.68
C ARG A 79 -13.29 8.40 -11.75
N PHE A 80 -13.47 8.20 -10.44
CA PHE A 80 -13.48 9.29 -9.45
C PHE A 80 -12.40 9.19 -8.37
N HIS A 81 -11.70 8.06 -8.26
CA HIS A 81 -10.70 7.82 -7.23
C HIS A 81 -9.63 6.84 -7.75
N ALA A 82 -8.58 6.64 -6.96
CA ALA A 82 -7.66 5.54 -7.14
C ALA A 82 -7.77 4.57 -5.97
N GLU A 83 -7.49 3.30 -6.21
CA GLU A 83 -7.45 2.27 -5.19
C GLU A 83 -6.06 1.64 -5.17
N PHE A 84 -5.51 1.41 -3.97
CA PHE A 84 -4.30 0.62 -3.81
C PHE A 84 -4.68 -0.84 -3.58
N VAL A 85 -4.30 -1.70 -4.51
CA VAL A 85 -4.50 -3.14 -4.43
C VAL A 85 -3.18 -3.76 -3.97
N GLY A 86 -3.10 -4.05 -2.67
CA GLY A 86 -1.89 -4.58 -2.04
C GLY A 86 -1.70 -6.09 -2.19
N PRO A 87 -0.63 -6.65 -1.60
CA PRO A 87 -0.32 -8.07 -1.68
C PRO A 87 -1.47 -8.95 -1.21
N GLY A 88 -1.66 -10.08 -1.90
CA GLY A 88 -2.73 -11.04 -1.64
C GLY A 88 -4.12 -10.58 -2.09
N ALA A 89 -4.31 -9.32 -2.48
CA ALA A 89 -5.60 -8.81 -2.90
C ALA A 89 -5.94 -9.22 -4.33
N ALA A 90 -7.22 -9.43 -4.58
CA ALA A 90 -7.77 -9.65 -5.92
C ALA A 90 -7.69 -8.36 -6.76
N VAL A 91 -7.41 -8.47 -8.06
CA VAL A 91 -7.48 -7.36 -9.03
C VAL A 91 -8.05 -7.81 -10.36
N GLY A 92 -8.91 -7.00 -10.98
CA GLY A 92 -9.63 -7.39 -12.20
C GLY A 92 -11.02 -7.93 -11.93
N GLY A 93 -11.50 -8.78 -12.84
CA GLY A 93 -12.90 -9.19 -12.87
C GLY A 93 -13.83 -7.99 -13.03
N ILE A 94 -15.11 -8.16 -12.64
CA ILE A 94 -16.15 -7.13 -12.83
C ILE A 94 -15.86 -5.79 -12.14
N PHE A 95 -15.00 -5.77 -11.12
CA PHE A 95 -14.75 -4.57 -10.32
C PHE A 95 -13.79 -3.57 -10.96
N ASP A 96 -12.96 -4.04 -11.90
CA ASP A 96 -11.90 -3.23 -12.51
C ASP A 96 -11.98 -3.21 -14.07
N ILE A 97 -13.12 -3.62 -14.67
CA ILE A 97 -13.35 -3.58 -16.14
C ILE A 97 -13.26 -2.16 -16.70
N GLU A 98 -13.66 -1.16 -15.92
CA GLU A 98 -13.60 0.24 -16.30
C GLU A 98 -12.34 0.93 -15.77
N CYS A 99 -11.26 0.16 -15.57
CA CYS A 99 -9.98 0.73 -15.18
C CYS A 99 -9.51 1.70 -16.27
N GLN A 100 -9.14 2.91 -15.86
CA GLN A 100 -8.66 3.94 -16.77
C GLN A 100 -7.14 3.90 -16.93
N GLN A 101 -6.44 3.50 -15.87
CA GLN A 101 -4.99 3.46 -15.79
C GLN A 101 -4.55 2.58 -14.62
N THR A 102 -3.38 1.98 -14.75
CA THR A 102 -2.72 1.24 -13.67
C THR A 102 -1.33 1.79 -13.41
N ILE A 103 -0.88 1.73 -12.16
CA ILE A 103 0.51 2.04 -11.77
C ILE A 103 1.03 0.89 -10.92
N PRO A 104 2.01 0.10 -11.43
CA PRO A 104 2.67 -0.90 -10.62
C PRO A 104 3.50 -0.25 -9.52
N VAL A 105 3.47 -0.84 -8.32
CA VAL A 105 4.22 -0.39 -7.15
C VAL A 105 5.11 -1.52 -6.67
N GLY A 106 6.41 -1.27 -6.55
CA GLY A 106 7.41 -2.29 -6.22
C GLY A 106 7.58 -3.33 -7.33
N ASP A 107 8.01 -4.54 -6.95
CA ASP A 107 8.22 -5.66 -7.88
C ASP A 107 6.91 -6.43 -8.12
N LEU A 108 5.99 -5.81 -8.87
CA LEU A 108 4.64 -6.31 -9.10
C LEU A 108 4.65 -7.65 -9.84
N VAL A 109 4.01 -8.63 -9.20
CA VAL A 109 3.70 -9.93 -9.79
C VAL A 109 2.23 -10.21 -9.58
N LEU A 110 1.54 -10.59 -10.66
CA LEU A 110 0.15 -11.02 -10.61
C LEU A 110 0.06 -12.51 -10.92
N LEU A 111 -0.91 -13.13 -10.28
CA LEU A 111 -1.13 -14.57 -10.31
C LEU A 111 -2.58 -14.85 -10.68
N TYR A 112 -2.85 -15.91 -11.45
CA TYR A 112 -4.21 -16.41 -11.56
C TYR A 112 -4.63 -17.09 -10.24
N PRO A 113 -5.85 -16.84 -9.74
CA PRO A 113 -6.44 -17.63 -8.67
C PRO A 113 -7.01 -18.93 -9.24
N GLU A 114 -6.60 -20.07 -8.71
CA GLU A 114 -6.94 -21.39 -9.25
C GLU A 114 -8.26 -21.91 -8.68
N SER A 115 -8.58 -21.57 -7.44
CA SER A 115 -9.76 -22.08 -6.73
C SER A 115 -10.76 -20.98 -6.36
N TYR A 116 -11.99 -21.38 -6.07
CA TYR A 116 -13.01 -20.48 -5.52
C TYR A 116 -12.61 -19.91 -4.17
N GLU A 117 -12.01 -20.74 -3.32
CA GLU A 117 -11.51 -20.34 -2.00
C GLU A 117 -10.41 -19.27 -2.10
N GLU A 118 -9.46 -19.44 -3.03
CA GLU A 118 -8.44 -18.43 -3.30
C GLU A 118 -9.04 -17.10 -3.75
N ARG A 119 -10.06 -17.14 -4.62
CA ARG A 119 -10.79 -15.92 -5.04
C ARG A 119 -11.47 -15.26 -3.85
N GLN A 120 -12.19 -16.02 -3.01
CA GLN A 120 -12.86 -15.48 -1.83
C GLN A 120 -11.87 -14.82 -0.86
N LYS A 121 -10.75 -15.49 -0.58
CA LYS A 121 -9.66 -14.97 0.26
C LYS A 121 -9.08 -13.68 -0.33
N ALA A 122 -8.76 -13.67 -1.62
CA ALA A 122 -8.18 -12.50 -2.28
C ALA A 122 -9.13 -11.28 -2.27
N PHE A 123 -10.45 -11.50 -2.43
CA PHE A 123 -11.44 -10.43 -2.26
C PHE A 123 -11.59 -9.98 -0.81
N ALA A 124 -11.47 -10.88 0.16
CA ALA A 124 -11.47 -10.51 1.58
C ALA A 124 -10.27 -9.62 1.93
N ILE A 125 -9.09 -9.98 1.44
CA ILE A 125 -7.86 -9.18 1.59
C ILE A 125 -8.04 -7.82 0.90
N ARG A 126 -8.61 -7.77 -0.31
CA ARG A 126 -8.90 -6.50 -0.99
C ARG A 126 -9.78 -5.56 -0.14
N ARG A 127 -10.83 -6.09 0.51
CA ARG A 127 -11.65 -5.27 1.43
C ARG A 127 -10.84 -4.71 2.59
N HIS A 128 -9.86 -5.46 3.10
CA HIS A 128 -9.03 -4.98 4.18
C HIS A 128 -8.15 -3.80 3.74
N TRP A 129 -7.58 -3.88 2.53
CA TRP A 129 -6.85 -2.79 1.89
C TRP A 129 -7.72 -1.54 1.71
N ILE A 130 -8.95 -1.70 1.22
CA ILE A 130 -9.91 -0.60 1.08
C ILE A 130 -10.14 0.08 2.43
N ARG A 131 -10.43 -0.69 3.50
CA ARG A 131 -10.67 -0.14 4.84
C ARG A 131 -9.49 0.64 5.39
N LEU A 132 -8.26 0.17 5.13
CA LEU A 132 -7.07 0.90 5.56
C LEU A 132 -6.93 2.24 4.82
N MET A 133 -7.17 2.23 3.51
CA MET A 133 -7.17 3.48 2.74
C MET A 133 -8.28 4.43 3.20
N GLU A 134 -9.46 3.91 3.52
CA GLU A 134 -10.58 4.69 4.09
C GLU A 134 -10.17 5.38 5.39
N GLN A 135 -9.53 4.67 6.33
CA GLN A 135 -9.03 5.23 7.59
C GLN A 135 -8.04 6.39 7.37
N LEU A 136 -7.17 6.28 6.36
CA LEU A 136 -6.27 7.38 5.98
C LEU A 136 -7.07 8.58 5.42
N THR A 137 -8.15 8.33 4.70
CA THR A 137 -9.00 9.37 4.11
C THR A 137 -9.93 10.06 5.11
N GLU A 138 -10.24 9.43 6.23
CA GLU A 138 -11.07 10.00 7.31
C GLU A 138 -10.38 11.15 8.05
N GLN A 139 -9.05 11.25 7.98
CA GLN A 139 -8.31 12.36 8.58
C GLN A 139 -8.69 13.69 7.89
N PRO A 140 -9.32 14.67 8.59
CA PRO A 140 -9.88 15.86 7.95
C PRO A 140 -8.83 16.77 7.30
N VAL A 141 -7.59 16.78 7.82
CA VAL A 141 -6.53 17.67 7.33
C VAL A 141 -5.79 17.03 6.14
N SER A 142 -5.92 17.63 4.96
CA SER A 142 -5.35 17.12 3.68
C SER A 142 -3.83 16.88 3.72
N LEU A 143 -3.08 17.78 4.35
CA LEU A 143 -1.62 17.61 4.53
C LEU A 143 -1.31 16.39 5.40
N HIS A 144 -2.08 16.19 6.47
CA HIS A 144 -1.90 15.07 7.38
C HIS A 144 -2.25 13.74 6.69
N ARG A 145 -3.37 13.66 5.94
CA ARG A 145 -3.70 12.47 5.12
C ARG A 145 -2.54 12.04 4.22
N THR A 146 -1.98 13.02 3.53
CA THR A 146 -0.89 12.82 2.58
C THR A 146 0.37 12.33 3.28
N GLN A 147 0.72 12.97 4.41
CA GLN A 147 1.88 12.59 5.21
C GLN A 147 1.71 11.19 5.81
N MET A 148 0.51 10.85 6.31
CA MET A 148 0.21 9.52 6.83
C MET A 148 0.37 8.49 5.72
N LEU A 149 -0.22 8.69 4.54
CA LEU A 149 -0.08 7.74 3.42
C LEU A 149 1.39 7.57 3.02
N LEU A 150 2.14 8.65 2.83
CA LEU A 150 3.56 8.58 2.43
C LEU A 150 4.40 7.87 3.48
N THR A 151 4.18 8.19 4.77
CA THR A 151 4.81 7.50 5.89
C THR A 151 4.51 6.01 5.81
N GLN A 152 3.24 5.64 5.67
CA GLN A 152 2.82 4.24 5.62
C GLN A 152 3.47 3.51 4.44
N PHE A 153 3.47 4.13 3.26
CA PHE A 153 4.11 3.60 2.06
C PHE A 153 5.63 3.48 2.22
N GLN A 154 6.31 4.38 2.93
CA GLN A 154 7.76 4.30 3.19
C GLN A 154 8.12 3.21 4.22
N HIS A 155 7.20 2.85 5.13
CA HIS A 155 7.38 1.67 5.97
C HIS A 155 7.22 0.39 5.13
N TYR A 156 6.26 0.37 4.21
CA TYR A 156 5.91 -0.82 3.44
C TYR A 156 6.71 -1.02 2.15
N PHE A 157 7.25 0.02 1.54
CA PHE A 157 8.07 -0.03 0.33
C PHE A 157 9.43 0.62 0.57
N ASP A 158 10.42 0.30 -0.27
CA ASP A 158 11.68 1.04 -0.25
C ASP A 158 11.46 2.51 -0.68
N ARG A 159 12.35 3.38 -0.23
CA ARG A 159 12.27 4.83 -0.48
C ARG A 159 12.25 5.16 -1.98
N GLU A 160 12.99 4.43 -2.79
CA GLU A 160 13.08 4.69 -4.24
C GLU A 160 11.73 4.42 -4.92
N THR A 161 11.08 3.31 -4.55
CA THR A 161 9.73 2.97 -5.00
C THR A 161 8.73 4.06 -4.66
N VAL A 162 8.73 4.57 -3.42
CA VAL A 162 7.76 5.61 -3.01
C VAL A 162 8.02 6.94 -3.73
N ILE A 163 9.27 7.36 -3.89
CA ILE A 163 9.62 8.61 -4.58
C ILE A 163 9.19 8.59 -6.06
N ARG A 164 9.29 7.43 -6.73
CA ARG A 164 8.89 7.27 -8.13
C ARG A 164 7.38 7.30 -8.35
N LEU A 165 6.56 7.16 -7.30
CA LEU A 165 5.11 7.26 -7.46
C LEU A 165 4.71 8.68 -7.90
N PRO A 166 3.86 8.82 -8.94
CA PRO A 166 3.35 10.13 -9.37
C PRO A 166 2.55 10.82 -8.27
N ASP A 167 2.66 12.14 -8.20
CA ASP A 167 1.91 12.94 -7.22
C ASP A 167 0.40 12.79 -7.43
N GLU A 168 -0.03 12.64 -8.68
CA GLU A 168 -1.43 12.39 -9.06
C GLU A 168 -1.96 11.07 -8.49
N ALA A 169 -1.12 10.04 -8.40
CA ALA A 169 -1.50 8.74 -7.87
C ALA A 169 -1.77 8.83 -6.37
N ILE A 170 -0.81 9.39 -5.64
CA ILE A 170 -0.93 9.65 -4.20
C ILE A 170 -2.14 10.55 -3.93
N ALA A 171 -2.30 11.61 -4.71
CA ALA A 171 -3.40 12.56 -4.57
C ALA A 171 -4.77 11.89 -4.71
N ARG A 172 -4.95 11.02 -5.70
CA ARG A 172 -6.19 10.28 -5.93
C ARG A 172 -6.45 9.21 -4.87
N LEU A 173 -5.41 8.61 -4.28
CA LEU A 173 -5.54 7.62 -3.21
C LEU A 173 -6.10 8.22 -1.91
N VAL A 174 -5.80 9.49 -1.60
CA VAL A 174 -6.24 10.14 -0.33
C VAL A 174 -7.16 11.35 -0.53
N GLY A 175 -7.68 11.55 -1.74
CA GLY A 175 -8.63 12.62 -2.04
C GLY A 175 -8.06 14.01 -1.75
N VAL A 176 -6.89 14.33 -2.31
CA VAL A 176 -6.26 15.66 -2.23
C VAL A 176 -5.86 16.17 -3.60
N LEU A 177 -5.41 17.42 -3.68
CA LEU A 177 -4.82 17.97 -4.89
C LEU A 177 -3.33 17.54 -5.01
N PRO A 178 -2.79 17.29 -6.22
CA PRO A 178 -1.38 16.92 -6.40
C PRO A 178 -0.38 17.94 -5.82
N GLN A 179 -0.77 19.21 -5.74
CA GLN A 179 0.04 20.26 -5.09
C GLN A 179 0.24 20.04 -3.59
N THR A 180 -0.72 19.42 -2.90
CA THR A 180 -0.60 19.02 -1.49
C THR A 180 0.51 17.98 -1.34
N VAL A 181 0.56 17.00 -2.24
CA VAL A 181 1.62 15.97 -2.27
C VAL A 181 2.99 16.58 -2.52
N ARG A 182 3.11 17.47 -3.52
CA ARG A 182 4.35 18.21 -3.79
C ARG A 182 4.84 19.01 -2.58
N THR A 183 3.92 19.58 -1.81
CA THR A 183 4.26 20.35 -0.60
C THR A 183 4.88 19.45 0.45
N ILE A 184 4.26 18.31 0.78
CA ILE A 184 4.81 17.34 1.74
C ILE A 184 6.17 16.81 1.28
N ARG A 185 6.30 16.40 0.02
CA ARG A 185 7.59 15.89 -0.51
C ARG A 185 8.71 16.93 -0.41
N ARG A 186 8.42 18.22 -0.63
CA ARG A 186 9.40 19.31 -0.45
C ARG A 186 9.76 19.54 1.02
N LEU A 187 8.81 19.38 1.94
CA LEU A 187 9.07 19.49 3.37
C LEU A 187 9.97 18.34 3.85
N GLU A 188 9.71 17.11 3.42
CA GLU A 188 10.54 15.94 3.73
C GLU A 188 11.98 16.08 3.20
N GLN A 189 12.18 16.74 2.06
CA GLN A 189 13.52 17.03 1.52
C GLN A 189 14.26 18.14 2.26
N LYS A 190 13.53 19.06 2.91
CA LYS A 190 14.09 20.20 3.64
C LYS A 190 14.41 19.89 5.10
N SER A 191 13.82 18.84 5.67
CA SER A 191 14.19 18.34 6.99
C SER A 191 15.61 17.77 6.91
N PRO A 192 16.64 18.44 7.46
CA PRO A 192 17.94 17.81 7.57
C PRO A 192 17.79 16.64 8.53
N VAL A 193 18.35 15.49 8.16
CA VAL A 193 18.70 14.46 9.13
C VAL A 193 19.64 15.14 10.12
N THR A 194 19.13 15.55 11.28
CA THR A 194 19.97 15.85 12.43
C THR A 194 20.59 14.53 12.85
N VAL A 195 21.74 14.21 12.24
CA VAL A 195 22.65 13.22 12.76
C VAL A 195 23.14 13.78 14.09
N ALA A 196 22.52 13.33 15.18
CA ALA A 196 23.09 13.48 16.50
C ALA A 196 24.30 12.53 16.56
N VAL A 197 25.47 13.06 16.18
CA VAL A 197 26.74 12.58 16.73
C VAL A 197 26.95 13.39 18.00
N GLY A 198 26.90 12.71 19.13
CA GLY A 198 27.23 13.20 20.46
C GLY A 198 27.52 12.01 21.35
#